data_AF-A0A2G6C9I2-F1
#
_entry.id   AF-A0A2G6C9I2-F1
#
_cell.length_a   1.000
_cell.length_b   1.000
_cell.length_c   1.000
_cell.angle_alpha   90.00
_cell.angle_beta   90.00
_cell.angle_gamma   90.00
#
_symmetry.space_group_name_H-M   'P 1'
#
loop_
_entity.id
_entity.type
_entity.pdbx_description
1 polymer ?
#
loop_
_entity_poly.entity_id
_entity_poly.type
_entity_poly.pdbx_seq_one_letter_code
_entity_poly.pdbx_strand_id
1 'polypeptide(L)'
;MSLTACAANEMGSNSSAPVENTENHKSSDAQFIKKLEQLNSKNPVADAQSAIAAGNKYFLCNIGRSRTVPGLDASEYASARNNCPTKCLDGVTDAVIGDNHLRYLQAAMTYSTHWNKVMINACR
;
A
#
# COMPACT_ATOMS: atom_id res chain seq x y z
N MET A 1 -21.12 8.11 45.75
CA MET A 1 -20.95 9.29 44.90
C MET A 1 -19.95 10.20 45.59
N SER A 2 -18.70 10.20 45.14
CA SER A 2 -17.66 11.09 45.67
C SER A 2 -17.07 11.88 44.51
N LEU A 3 -17.27 13.19 44.57
CA LEU A 3 -16.66 14.18 43.70
C LEU A 3 -15.33 14.57 44.36
N THR A 4 -14.21 14.32 43.68
CA THR A 4 -12.93 14.93 44.04
C THR A 4 -12.46 15.74 42.85
N ALA A 5 -12.53 17.06 43.02
CA ALA A 5 -11.91 18.05 42.16
C ALA A 5 -10.43 18.19 42.52
N CYS A 6 -9.57 18.37 41.51
CA CYS A 6 -8.23 18.96 41.68
C CYS A 6 -8.11 20.13 40.71
N ALA A 7 -7.86 21.31 41.28
CA ALA A 7 -7.59 22.55 40.57
C ALA A 7 -6.12 22.65 40.14
N ALA A 8 -5.89 23.59 39.22
CA ALA A 8 -4.71 23.84 38.42
C ALA A 8 -3.43 24.23 39.18
N ASN A 9 -2.29 24.06 38.50
CA ASN A 9 -1.13 24.94 38.68
C ASN A 9 -0.60 25.33 37.30
N GLU A 10 -0.54 26.64 37.05
CA GLU A 10 0.09 27.27 35.89
C GLU A 10 1.56 27.64 36.18
N MET A 11 2.24 28.10 35.12
CA MET A 11 3.61 28.63 35.01
C MET A 11 4.66 27.52 34.82
N GLY A 12 5.43 27.45 33.73
CA GLY A 12 5.67 28.37 32.64
C GLY A 12 7.12 28.13 32.18
N SER A 13 7.35 27.86 30.89
CA SER A 13 8.65 28.14 30.27
C SER A 13 8.58 27.98 28.77
N ASN A 14 8.86 29.11 28.13
CA ASN A 14 9.17 29.29 26.73
C ASN A 14 10.32 28.35 26.34
N SER A 15 10.13 27.51 25.33
CA SER A 15 11.21 26.99 24.47
C SER A 15 10.60 26.42 23.20
N SER A 16 10.53 27.27 22.19
CA SER A 16 10.54 26.88 20.79
C SER A 16 11.84 26.13 20.48
N ALA A 17 11.75 24.89 20.00
CA ALA A 17 12.66 24.28 18.98
C ALA A 17 12.47 22.74 18.89
N PRO A 18 12.81 22.08 17.77
CA PRO A 18 12.79 22.53 16.39
C PRO A 18 11.91 21.62 15.50
N VAL A 19 11.46 22.18 14.38
CA VAL A 19 10.88 21.44 13.25
C VAL A 19 12.03 20.72 12.54
N GLU A 20 12.42 19.54 13.03
CA GLU A 20 13.52 18.76 12.46
C GLU A 20 13.05 17.33 12.19
N ASN A 21 12.35 17.13 11.06
CA ASN A 21 12.15 15.80 10.45
C ASN A 21 11.79 15.84 8.96
N THR A 22 11.79 17.01 8.34
CA THR A 22 11.40 17.18 6.94
C THR A 22 12.42 16.59 5.96
N GLU A 23 13.70 16.49 6.34
CA GLU A 23 14.75 15.95 5.46
C GLU A 23 14.68 14.43 5.33
N ASN A 24 14.38 13.72 6.42
CA ASN A 24 14.28 12.27 6.42
C ASN A 24 13.04 11.79 5.63
N HIS A 25 11.92 12.51 5.77
CA HIS A 25 10.71 12.27 4.98
C HIS A 25 10.91 12.53 3.48
N LYS A 26 11.58 13.62 3.10
CA LYS A 26 11.85 13.94 1.68
C LYS A 26 12.75 12.90 1.01
N SER A 27 13.78 12.43 1.70
CA SER A 27 14.62 11.33 1.21
C SER A 27 13.81 10.04 1.00
N SER A 28 12.92 9.72 1.95
CA SER A 28 12.05 8.55 1.87
C SER A 28 10.93 8.65 0.83
N ASP A 29 10.49 9.86 0.45
CA ASP A 29 9.49 10.06 -0.62
C ASP A 29 10.13 9.96 -2.02
N ALA A 30 11.34 10.51 -2.18
CA ALA A 30 12.04 10.52 -3.47
C ALA A 30 12.30 9.12 -4.05
N GLN A 31 12.46 8.09 -3.20
CA GLN A 31 12.63 6.71 -3.67
C GLN A 31 11.44 6.19 -4.50
N PHE A 32 10.25 6.76 -4.30
CA PHE A 32 9.04 6.35 -5.01
C PHE A 32 8.99 6.85 -6.45
N ILE A 33 9.81 7.84 -6.82
CA ILE A 33 9.94 8.29 -8.21
C ILE A 33 10.36 7.11 -9.10
N LYS A 34 11.46 6.44 -8.73
CA LYS A 34 11.98 5.29 -9.48
C LYS A 34 10.99 4.11 -9.49
N LYS A 35 10.35 3.82 -8.35
CA LYS A 35 9.33 2.76 -8.26
C LYS A 35 8.12 3.06 -9.14
N LEU A 36 7.68 4.31 -9.19
CA LEU A 36 6.58 4.77 -10.03
C LEU A 36 6.95 4.66 -11.52
N GLU A 37 8.13 5.11 -11.94
CA GLU A 37 8.62 4.97 -13.32
C GLU A 37 8.68 3.50 -13.75
N GLN A 38 9.22 2.63 -12.90
CA GLN A 38 9.28 1.19 -13.15
C GLN A 38 7.90 0.53 -13.23
N LEU A 39 6.93 1.01 -12.48
CA LEU A 39 5.58 0.46 -12.50
C LEU A 39 4.79 0.98 -13.72
N ASN A 40 4.95 2.25 -14.06
CA ASN A 40 4.28 2.88 -15.20
C ASN A 40 4.77 2.37 -16.56
N SER A 41 6.00 1.84 -16.63
CA SER A 41 6.52 1.21 -17.86
C SER A 41 5.99 -0.21 -18.09
N LYS A 42 5.24 -0.77 -17.13
CA LYS A 42 4.70 -2.12 -17.18
C LYS A 42 3.25 -2.16 -17.62
N ASN A 43 2.81 -3.32 -18.11
CA ASN A 43 1.42 -3.57 -18.45
C ASN A 43 0.88 -4.71 -17.58
N PRO A 44 0.00 -4.44 -16.59
CA PRO A 44 -0.45 -5.45 -15.64
C PRO A 44 -1.19 -6.63 -16.29
N VAL A 45 -1.87 -6.40 -17.42
CA VAL A 45 -2.59 -7.46 -18.14
C VAL A 45 -1.60 -8.37 -18.87
N ALA A 46 -0.69 -7.79 -19.64
CA ALA A 46 0.32 -8.55 -20.38
C ALA A 46 1.30 -9.29 -19.45
N ASP A 47 1.68 -8.64 -18.34
CA ASP A 47 2.56 -9.23 -17.33
C ASP A 47 1.86 -10.40 -16.63
N ALA A 48 0.58 -10.26 -16.27
CA ALA A 48 -0.20 -11.35 -15.66
C ALA A 48 -0.36 -12.52 -16.64
N GLN A 49 -0.67 -12.27 -17.91
CA GLN A 49 -0.74 -13.30 -18.94
C GLN A 49 0.59 -14.04 -19.10
N SER A 50 1.70 -13.31 -19.13
CA SER A 50 3.04 -13.87 -19.22
C SER A 50 3.37 -14.72 -17.99
N ALA A 51 3.01 -14.26 -16.79
CA ALA A 51 3.20 -15.01 -15.55
C ALA A 51 2.37 -16.31 -15.54
N ILE A 52 1.12 -16.26 -15.98
CA ILE A 52 0.26 -17.44 -16.13
C ILE A 52 0.88 -18.44 -17.10
N ALA A 53 1.34 -17.99 -18.27
CA ALA A 53 2.00 -18.84 -19.27
C ALA A 53 3.28 -19.50 -18.73
N ALA A 54 3.98 -18.82 -17.82
CA ALA A 54 5.16 -19.34 -17.13
C ALA A 54 4.83 -20.21 -15.89
N GLY A 55 3.55 -20.47 -15.59
CA GLY A 55 3.11 -21.20 -14.40
C GLY A 55 3.20 -20.43 -13.08
N ASN A 56 3.54 -19.14 -13.13
CA ASN A 56 3.70 -18.26 -11.98
C ASN A 56 2.36 -17.60 -11.61
N LYS A 57 1.55 -18.32 -10.84
CA LYS A 57 0.22 -17.85 -10.44
C LYS A 57 0.23 -17.27 -9.04
N TYR A 58 -0.13 -16.00 -8.89
CA TYR A 58 -0.22 -15.33 -7.59
C TYR A 58 -1.06 -14.06 -7.67
N PHE A 59 -1.76 -13.74 -6.59
CA PHE A 59 -2.46 -12.47 -6.44
C PHE A 59 -1.54 -11.38 -5.92
N LEU A 60 -1.76 -10.15 -6.36
CA LEU A 60 -1.13 -8.95 -5.81
C LEU A 60 -1.99 -8.35 -4.70
N CYS A 61 -1.35 -8.05 -3.57
CA CYS A 61 -1.99 -7.40 -2.43
C CYS A 61 -1.39 -6.06 -2.04
N ASN A 62 -2.20 -5.29 -1.32
CA ASN A 62 -1.81 -4.04 -0.68
C ASN A 62 -1.81 -4.25 0.83
N ILE A 63 -0.82 -3.68 1.55
CA ILE A 63 -0.67 -3.81 3.00
C ILE A 63 -1.04 -2.48 3.67
N GLY A 64 -2.33 -2.23 3.89
CA GLY A 64 -2.77 -1.16 4.78
C GLY A 64 -3.11 -1.69 6.18
N ARG A 65 -4.09 -1.08 6.86
CA ARG A 65 -4.73 -1.63 8.08
C ARG A 65 -5.19 -3.09 7.94
N SER A 66 -5.45 -3.52 6.71
CA SER A 66 -5.74 -4.90 6.37
C SER A 66 -5.14 -5.23 5.02
N ARG A 67 -4.80 -6.50 4.82
CA ARG A 67 -4.36 -6.99 3.51
C ARG A 67 -5.56 -7.09 2.58
N THR A 68 -5.53 -6.37 1.47
CA THR A 68 -6.55 -6.41 0.43
C THR A 68 -5.97 -6.92 -0.88
N VAL A 69 -6.81 -7.53 -1.72
CA VAL A 69 -6.47 -7.99 -3.07
C VAL A 69 -7.31 -7.18 -4.05
N PRO A 70 -6.79 -6.04 -4.56
CA PRO A 70 -7.57 -5.12 -5.36
C PRO A 70 -8.15 -5.78 -6.62
N GLY A 71 -9.32 -5.33 -7.04
CA GLY A 71 -9.98 -5.80 -8.26
C GLY A 71 -10.76 -7.10 -8.15
N LEU A 72 -10.73 -7.76 -7.00
CA LEU A 72 -11.56 -8.92 -6.67
C LEU A 72 -12.43 -8.59 -5.46
N ASP A 73 -13.67 -9.05 -5.47
CA ASP A 73 -14.47 -9.03 -4.25
C ASP A 73 -14.05 -10.14 -3.27
N ALA A 74 -14.58 -10.08 -2.05
CA ALA A 74 -14.23 -11.03 -1.00
C ALA A 74 -14.61 -12.48 -1.35
N SER A 75 -15.71 -12.68 -2.09
CA SER A 75 -16.20 -14.00 -2.49
C SER A 75 -15.33 -14.60 -3.61
N GLU A 76 -14.97 -13.80 -4.61
CA GLU A 76 -14.08 -14.18 -5.70
C GLU A 76 -12.72 -14.61 -5.13
N TYR A 77 -12.13 -13.78 -4.27
CA TYR A 77 -10.86 -14.10 -3.64
C TYR A 77 -10.96 -15.34 -2.73
N ALA A 78 -12.03 -15.47 -1.93
CA ALA A 78 -12.23 -16.63 -1.06
C ALA A 78 -12.28 -17.94 -1.85
N SER A 79 -12.88 -17.94 -3.05
CA SER A 79 -12.97 -19.13 -3.90
C SER A 79 -11.62 -19.59 -4.47
N ALA A 80 -10.67 -18.66 -4.67
CA ALA A 80 -9.41 -18.92 -5.39
C ALA A 80 -8.15 -18.88 -4.52
N ARG A 81 -8.20 -18.33 -3.30
CA ARG A 81 -7.01 -18.09 -2.46
C ARG A 81 -6.22 -19.35 -2.06
N ASN A 82 -6.85 -20.53 -2.13
CA ASN A 82 -6.17 -21.80 -1.81
C ASN A 82 -5.31 -22.30 -2.98
N ASN A 83 -5.57 -21.85 -4.21
CA ASN A 83 -4.87 -22.28 -5.42
C ASN A 83 -3.72 -21.33 -5.81
N CYS A 84 -3.77 -20.09 -5.32
CA CYS A 84 -2.78 -19.07 -5.66
C CYS A 84 -2.31 -18.32 -4.41
N PRO A 85 -0.98 -18.28 -4.16
CA PRO A 85 -0.44 -17.47 -3.09
C PRO A 85 -0.68 -15.98 -3.36
N THR A 86 -0.55 -15.17 -2.31
CA THR A 86 -0.75 -13.73 -2.37
C THR A 86 0.57 -13.03 -2.02
N LYS A 87 1.02 -12.11 -2.88
CA LYS A 87 2.27 -11.36 -2.75
C LYS A 87 1.96 -9.87 -2.75
N CYS A 88 2.50 -9.11 -1.80
CA CYS A 88 2.21 -7.68 -1.74
C CYS A 88 3.31 -6.87 -2.42
N LEU A 89 2.92 -5.73 -3.00
CA LEU A 89 3.86 -4.78 -3.58
C LEU A 89 4.55 -3.98 -2.48
N ASP A 90 5.88 -3.87 -2.56
CA ASP A 90 6.68 -3.18 -1.56
C ASP A 90 6.44 -1.68 -1.52
N GLY A 91 6.14 -1.18 -0.32
CA GLY A 91 5.83 0.23 -0.10
C GLY A 91 4.39 0.58 -0.46
N VAL A 92 3.49 -0.40 -0.62
CA VAL A 92 2.05 -0.13 -0.71
C VAL A 92 1.43 -0.21 0.67
N THR A 93 1.31 0.95 1.33
CA THR A 93 0.80 1.10 2.69
C THR A 93 -0.39 2.05 2.78
N ASP A 94 -1.02 2.12 3.97
CA ASP A 94 -2.10 3.07 4.27
C ASP A 94 -1.58 4.44 4.76
N ALA A 95 -0.29 4.54 5.08
CA ALA A 95 0.36 5.78 5.48
C ALA A 95 1.02 6.47 4.27
N VAL A 96 0.53 7.66 3.92
CA VAL A 96 1.13 8.48 2.84
C VAL A 96 2.35 9.21 3.40
N ILE A 97 3.48 9.10 2.68
CA ILE A 97 4.78 9.66 3.10
C ILE A 97 5.02 11.03 2.44
N GLY A 98 4.53 11.20 1.22
CA GLY A 98 4.63 12.40 0.40
C GLY A 98 3.93 12.20 -0.95
N ASP A 99 4.05 13.19 -1.84
CA ASP A 99 3.33 13.21 -3.12
C ASP A 99 3.81 12.12 -4.09
N ASN A 100 5.11 11.79 -4.09
CA ASN A 100 5.62 10.73 -4.95
C ASN A 100 5.13 9.36 -4.47
N HIS A 101 5.11 9.15 -3.16
CA HIS A 101 4.52 7.96 -2.56
C HIS A 101 3.03 7.86 -2.91
N LEU A 102 2.26 8.94 -2.80
CA LEU A 102 0.83 8.94 -3.14
C LEU A 102 0.59 8.53 -4.61
N ARG A 103 1.37 9.08 -5.54
CA ARG A 103 1.31 8.71 -6.97
C ARG A 103 1.67 7.24 -7.19
N TYR A 104 2.69 6.75 -6.48
CA TYR A 104 3.05 5.33 -6.50
C TYR A 104 1.92 4.44 -5.97
N LEU A 105 1.28 4.79 -4.85
CA LEU A 105 0.16 4.03 -4.29
C LEU A 105 -1.01 3.91 -5.28
N GLN A 106 -1.36 5.01 -5.95
CA GLN A 106 -2.43 5.03 -6.95
C GLN A 106 -2.09 4.14 -8.16
N ALA A 107 -0.85 4.23 -8.66
CA ALA A 107 -0.38 3.38 -9.75
C ALA A 107 -0.35 1.89 -9.34
N ALA A 108 0.12 1.59 -8.12
CA ALA A 108 0.18 0.22 -7.59
C ALA A 108 -1.20 -0.39 -7.37
N MET A 109 -2.17 0.40 -6.91
CA MET A 109 -3.57 -0.02 -6.79
C MET A 109 -4.16 -0.36 -8.16
N THR A 110 -3.95 0.50 -9.16
CA THR A 110 -4.43 0.29 -10.53
C THR A 110 -3.78 -0.94 -11.15
N TYR A 111 -2.46 -1.06 -11.04
CA TYR A 111 -1.71 -2.21 -11.53
C TYR A 111 -2.21 -3.53 -10.93
N SER A 112 -2.31 -3.59 -9.60
CA SER A 112 -2.77 -4.79 -8.89
C SER A 112 -4.20 -5.16 -9.25
N THR A 113 -5.09 -4.17 -9.42
CA THR A 113 -6.47 -4.39 -9.84
C THR A 113 -6.55 -5.09 -11.19
N HIS A 114 -5.80 -4.62 -12.18
CA HIS A 114 -5.81 -5.22 -13.52
C HIS A 114 -5.11 -6.58 -13.54
N TRP A 115 -4.00 -6.73 -12.82
CA TRP A 115 -3.32 -8.01 -12.64
C TRP A 115 -4.26 -9.08 -12.08
N ASN A 116 -4.92 -8.79 -10.96
CA ASN A 116 -5.75 -9.74 -10.25
C ASN A 116 -6.99 -10.17 -11.05
N LYS A 117 -7.58 -9.24 -11.82
CA LYS A 117 -8.70 -9.55 -12.73
C LYS A 117 -8.33 -10.52 -13.84
N VAL A 118 -7.08 -10.56 -14.26
CA VAL A 118 -6.58 -11.56 -15.22
C VAL A 118 -6.27 -12.86 -14.48
N MET A 119 -5.56 -12.76 -13.35
CA MET A 119 -5.05 -13.90 -12.59
C MET A 119 -6.15 -14.79 -12.00
N ILE A 120 -7.30 -14.24 -11.63
CA ILE A 120 -8.41 -15.00 -11.03
C ILE A 120 -8.84 -16.20 -11.88
N ASN A 121 -8.79 -16.08 -13.21
CA ASN A 121 -9.17 -17.17 -14.11
C ASN A 121 -8.18 -18.35 -14.09
N ALA A 122 -6.90 -18.10 -13.78
CA ALA A 122 -5.88 -19.14 -13.65
C ALA A 122 -5.82 -19.77 -12.24
N CYS A 123 -6.48 -19.12 -11.27
CA CYS A 123 -6.48 -19.48 -9.87
C CYS A 123 -7.78 -20.15 -9.41
N ARG A 124 -8.77 -20.28 -10.28
CA ARG A 124 -9.96 -21.10 -10.03
C ARG A 124 -9.66 -22.58 -10.30
#